data_AF-A0A971BRQ4-F1
#
_entry.id   AF-A0A971BRQ4-F1
#
_cell.length_a   1.000
_cell.length_b   1.000
_cell.length_c   1.000
_cell.angle_alpha   90.00
_cell.angle_beta   90.00
_cell.angle_gamma   90.00
#
_symmetry.space_group_name_H-M   'P 1'
#
loop_
_entity.id
_entity.type
_entity.pdbx_description
1 polymer ?
#
loop_
_entity_poly.entity_id
_entity_poly.type
_entity_poly.pdbx_seq_one_letter_code
_entity_poly.pdbx_strand_id
1 'polypeptide(L)'
;MVTAACSAGPTFEGGGIKHGMIATSGAIEGFDIDARTYEPFITTIDDAKPKGICGSGLINIAAKLFEKGVIDQNGKFNKGLLNRRIREGDNGFEYVLAYGTETQTYKDIVLSETDIANLIRSKAAMYAGYRTLLQSVDKKFINLEQVIIAGTFGNHINIENAITIGLLPDIPKNRFLFVGNGSLLGARLSAFSRDLLTDGRKIASMMTNLELSENSLFMDNYIAALFLPHTNIGEFPSVTAGGK
;
A
#
# COMPACT_ATOMS: atom_id res chain seq x y z
N MET A 1 12.29 -2.20 23.64
CA MET A 1 11.33 -2.12 22.53
C MET A 1 11.74 -0.91 21.71
N VAL A 2 11.83 -1.02 20.38
CA VAL A 2 12.20 0.12 19.52
C VAL A 2 11.00 0.56 18.70
N THR A 3 10.89 1.85 18.45
CA THR A 3 9.83 2.45 17.63
C THR A 3 10.41 3.54 16.75
N ALA A 4 9.76 3.81 15.62
CA ALA A 4 10.11 4.90 14.73
C ALA A 4 8.84 5.43 14.06
N ALA A 5 8.89 6.67 13.59
CA ALA A 5 7.86 7.27 12.75
C ALA A 5 8.46 7.62 11.39
N CYS A 6 7.72 7.37 10.31
CA CYS A 6 8.11 7.72 8.95
C CYS A 6 6.99 8.50 8.27
N SER A 7 7.34 9.51 7.47
CA SER A 7 6.37 10.31 6.75
C SER A 7 5.95 9.62 5.45
N ALA A 8 4.94 8.76 5.53
CA ALA A 8 4.38 8.07 4.37
C ALA A 8 3.30 8.91 3.64
N GLY A 9 2.64 9.82 4.34
CA GLY A 9 1.48 10.56 3.81
C GLY A 9 0.18 9.72 3.78
N PRO A 10 -0.98 10.36 3.51
CA PRO A 10 -2.30 9.77 3.69
C PRO A 10 -2.77 8.90 2.50
N THR A 11 -1.86 8.45 1.63
CA THR A 11 -2.21 7.75 0.39
C THR A 11 -3.07 6.51 0.60
N PHE A 12 -2.79 5.73 1.63
CA PHE A 12 -3.57 4.53 1.96
C PHE A 12 -4.92 4.82 2.63
N GLU A 13 -5.19 6.09 2.97
CA GLU A 13 -6.47 6.57 3.49
C GLU A 13 -7.29 7.26 2.37
N GLY A 14 -6.78 7.23 1.13
CA GLY A 14 -7.35 7.91 -0.03
C GLY A 14 -6.88 9.36 -0.21
N GLY A 15 -6.04 9.87 0.69
CA GLY A 15 -5.51 11.23 0.62
C GLY A 15 -4.44 11.40 -0.45
N GLY A 16 -4.47 12.49 -1.21
CA GLY A 16 -3.49 12.77 -2.26
C GLY A 16 -3.63 11.88 -3.51
N ILE A 17 -4.75 11.17 -3.64
CA ILE A 17 -5.10 10.36 -4.82
C ILE A 17 -6.35 10.95 -5.46
N LYS A 18 -6.34 11.19 -6.77
CA LYS A 18 -7.40 11.94 -7.50
C LYS A 18 -8.81 11.40 -7.22
N HIS A 19 -8.97 10.09 -7.24
CA HIS A 19 -10.21 9.38 -6.92
C HIS A 19 -10.12 8.56 -5.64
N GLY A 20 -9.17 8.90 -4.76
CA GLY A 20 -9.01 8.24 -3.48
C GLY A 20 -10.13 8.58 -2.50
N MET A 21 -10.55 7.58 -1.73
CA MET A 21 -11.54 7.76 -0.68
C MET A 21 -11.34 6.75 0.45
N ILE A 22 -11.96 7.01 1.59
CA ILE A 22 -12.03 6.04 2.68
C ILE A 22 -12.84 4.80 2.27
N ALA A 23 -12.59 3.68 2.94
CA ALA A 23 -13.27 2.41 2.68
C ALA A 23 -14.74 2.43 3.15
N THR A 24 -15.62 2.91 2.29
CA THR A 24 -17.07 2.94 2.47
C THR A 24 -17.78 2.38 1.24
N SER A 25 -19.08 2.12 1.33
CA SER A 25 -19.93 1.67 0.21
C SER A 25 -19.59 2.35 -1.12
N GLY A 26 -19.37 1.55 -2.16
CA GLY A 26 -18.98 1.99 -3.50
C GLY A 26 -17.48 2.31 -3.68
N ALA A 27 -16.64 2.19 -2.65
CA ALA A 27 -15.19 2.22 -2.83
C ALA A 27 -14.72 0.92 -3.50
N ILE A 28 -13.88 1.05 -4.53
CA ILE A 28 -13.21 -0.08 -5.18
C ILE A 28 -12.19 -0.65 -4.19
N GLU A 29 -12.38 -1.90 -3.79
CA GLU A 29 -11.47 -2.64 -2.89
C GLU A 29 -10.81 -3.84 -3.57
N GLY A 30 -11.45 -4.43 -4.58
CA GLY A 30 -10.92 -5.54 -5.37
C GLY A 30 -10.63 -5.09 -6.80
N PHE A 31 -9.56 -5.64 -7.36
CA PHE A 31 -9.18 -5.39 -8.75
C PHE A 31 -8.48 -6.61 -9.33
N ASP A 32 -8.85 -6.95 -10.56
CA ASP A 32 -8.11 -7.81 -11.47
C ASP A 32 -8.18 -7.24 -12.88
N ILE A 33 -7.40 -7.78 -13.81
CA ILE A 33 -7.35 -7.29 -15.19
C ILE A 33 -7.08 -8.43 -16.16
N ASP A 34 -7.85 -8.45 -17.25
CA ASP A 34 -7.66 -9.44 -18.31
C ASP A 34 -6.30 -9.26 -18.98
N ALA A 35 -5.53 -10.35 -19.08
CA ALA A 35 -4.16 -10.28 -19.59
C ALA A 35 -4.05 -10.01 -21.10
N ARG A 36 -5.15 -10.15 -21.86
CA ARG A 36 -5.17 -9.97 -23.32
C ARG A 36 -5.82 -8.65 -23.71
N THR A 37 -6.97 -8.34 -23.11
CA THR A 37 -7.75 -7.15 -23.45
C THR A 37 -7.42 -5.96 -22.56
N TYR A 38 -6.80 -6.21 -21.41
CA TYR A 38 -6.55 -5.22 -20.37
C TYR A 38 -7.83 -4.52 -19.87
N GLU A 39 -8.98 -5.20 -19.97
CA GLU A 39 -10.23 -4.78 -19.36
C GLU A 39 -10.21 -5.13 -17.86
N PRO A 40 -10.63 -4.19 -16.98
CA PRO A 40 -10.58 -4.37 -15.55
C PRO A 40 -11.80 -5.13 -15.04
N PHE A 41 -11.59 -5.94 -14.01
CA PHE A 41 -12.62 -6.49 -13.15
C PHE A 41 -12.50 -5.82 -11.79
N ILE A 42 -13.54 -5.10 -11.38
CA ILE A 42 -13.55 -4.35 -10.11
C ILE A 42 -14.57 -4.93 -9.14
N THR A 43 -14.22 -4.91 -7.86
CA THR A 43 -15.13 -5.24 -6.75
C THR A 43 -15.21 -4.05 -5.81
N THR A 44 -16.42 -3.68 -5.42
CA THR A 44 -16.69 -2.54 -4.55
C THR A 44 -17.29 -2.99 -3.24
N ILE A 45 -17.08 -2.19 -2.20
CA ILE A 45 -17.73 -2.41 -0.90
C ILE A 45 -19.26 -2.32 -1.08
N ASP A 46 -19.97 -3.30 -0.50
CA ASP A 46 -21.43 -3.51 -0.59
C ASP A 46 -21.97 -3.78 -2.00
N ASP A 47 -21.11 -4.18 -2.95
CA ASP A 47 -21.46 -4.37 -4.37
C ASP A 47 -22.15 -3.13 -5.00
N ALA A 48 -21.93 -1.95 -4.41
CA ALA A 48 -22.51 -0.71 -4.87
C ALA A 48 -21.76 -0.18 -6.10
N LYS A 49 -22.42 0.66 -6.92
CA LYS A 49 -21.75 1.32 -8.05
C LYS A 49 -20.47 2.04 -7.58
N PRO A 50 -19.37 2.01 -8.35
CA PRO A 50 -18.11 2.59 -7.92
C PRO A 50 -18.20 4.11 -7.77
N LYS A 51 -17.54 4.63 -6.73
CA LYS A 51 -17.48 6.06 -6.37
C LYS A 51 -16.04 6.58 -6.26
N GLY A 52 -15.09 5.69 -5.97
CA GLY A 52 -13.67 6.00 -5.82
C GLY A 52 -12.87 4.76 -5.41
N ILE A 53 -11.63 4.95 -5.00
CA ILE A 53 -10.64 3.91 -4.72
C ILE A 53 -10.25 3.98 -3.23
N CYS A 54 -10.37 2.89 -2.48
CA CYS A 54 -9.85 2.82 -1.12
C CYS A 54 -8.39 2.34 -1.06
N GLY A 55 -7.75 2.39 0.11
CA GLY A 55 -6.35 2.00 0.28
C GLY A 55 -6.02 0.57 -0.20
N SER A 56 -6.84 -0.41 0.17
CA SER A 56 -6.71 -1.80 -0.28
C SER A 56 -6.91 -1.92 -1.79
N GLY A 57 -7.89 -1.20 -2.34
CA GLY A 57 -8.09 -1.10 -3.79
C GLY A 57 -6.87 -0.55 -4.50
N LEU A 58 -6.27 0.53 -4.00
CA LEU A 58 -5.08 1.15 -4.58
C LEU A 58 -3.89 0.18 -4.62
N ILE A 59 -3.67 -0.57 -3.53
CA ILE A 59 -2.63 -1.62 -3.47
C ILE A 59 -2.90 -2.70 -4.52
N ASN A 60 -4.14 -3.20 -4.58
CA ASN A 60 -4.53 -4.27 -5.50
C ASN A 60 -4.40 -3.85 -6.97
N ILE A 61 -4.86 -2.64 -7.30
CA ILE A 61 -4.76 -2.07 -8.66
C ILE A 61 -3.30 -1.96 -9.06
N ALA A 62 -2.46 -1.31 -8.25
CA ALA A 62 -1.05 -1.13 -8.57
C ALA A 62 -0.31 -2.46 -8.73
N ALA A 63 -0.57 -3.43 -7.84
CA ALA A 63 0.03 -4.76 -7.93
C ALA A 63 -0.33 -5.46 -9.25
N LYS A 64 -1.61 -5.47 -9.63
CA LYS A 64 -2.07 -6.15 -10.85
C LYS A 64 -1.64 -5.46 -12.13
N LEU A 65 -1.63 -4.13 -12.16
CA LEU A 65 -1.08 -3.39 -13.30
C LEU A 65 0.42 -3.66 -13.47
N PHE A 66 1.16 -3.78 -12.37
CA PHE A 66 2.59 -4.10 -12.41
C PHE A 66 2.84 -5.56 -12.86
N GLU A 67 2.15 -6.53 -12.26
CA GLU A 67 2.25 -7.96 -12.63
C GLU A 67 1.95 -8.21 -14.11
N LYS A 68 1.01 -7.45 -14.69
CA LYS A 68 0.58 -7.60 -16.08
C LYS A 68 1.36 -6.73 -17.07
N GLY A 69 2.41 -6.04 -16.62
CA GLY A 69 3.26 -5.19 -17.45
C GLY A 69 2.54 -3.96 -18.02
N VAL A 70 1.42 -3.56 -17.41
CA VAL A 70 0.69 -2.33 -17.76
C VAL A 70 1.42 -1.11 -17.24
N ILE A 71 2.08 -1.24 -16.09
CA ILE A 71 3.04 -0.27 -15.57
C ILE A 71 4.41 -0.91 -15.39
N ASP A 72 5.47 -0.12 -15.57
CA ASP A 72 6.83 -0.54 -15.29
C ASP A 72 7.21 -0.38 -13.81
N GLN A 73 8.45 -0.71 -13.46
CA GLN A 73 8.99 -0.55 -12.12
C GLN A 73 9.00 0.90 -11.60
N ASN A 74 8.93 1.90 -12.49
CA ASN A 74 8.85 3.32 -12.14
C ASN A 74 7.41 3.81 -12.01
N GLY A 75 6.42 2.92 -12.21
CA GLY A 75 5.00 3.27 -12.21
C GLY A 75 4.56 4.01 -13.48
N LYS A 76 5.29 3.86 -14.59
CA LYS A 76 4.95 4.47 -15.89
C LYS A 76 4.12 3.52 -16.74
N PHE A 77 3.07 4.04 -17.37
CA PHE A 77 2.21 3.22 -18.23
C PHE A 77 2.93 2.80 -19.50
N ASN A 78 2.77 1.52 -19.87
CA ASN A 78 3.29 0.98 -21.11
C ASN A 78 2.43 1.45 -22.31
N LYS A 79 2.93 2.46 -23.02
CA LYS A 79 2.28 3.08 -24.18
C LYS A 79 2.25 2.19 -25.43
N GLY A 80 3.00 1.08 -25.43
CA GLY A 80 2.99 0.10 -26.52
C GLY A 80 1.80 -0.86 -26.45
N LEU A 81 1.05 -0.88 -25.34
CA LEU A 81 -0.13 -1.72 -25.20
C LEU A 81 -1.30 -1.13 -25.98
N LEU A 82 -1.91 -1.95 -26.83
CA LEU A 82 -3.17 -1.61 -27.51
C LEU A 82 -4.32 -1.66 -26.50
N ASN A 83 -4.49 -0.58 -25.74
CA ASN A 83 -5.52 -0.47 -24.71
C ASN A 83 -6.20 0.91 -24.74
N ARG A 84 -7.52 0.92 -24.97
CA ARG A 84 -8.36 2.13 -24.98
C ARG A 84 -8.52 2.81 -23.62
N ARG A 85 -8.22 2.11 -22.52
CA ARG A 85 -8.34 2.61 -21.14
C ARG A 85 -7.12 3.40 -20.69
N ILE A 86 -5.99 3.25 -21.38
CA ILE A 86 -4.80 4.09 -21.15
C ILE A 86 -4.94 5.32 -22.05
N ARG A 87 -5.01 6.50 -21.44
CA ARG A 87 -5.11 7.77 -22.16
C ARG A 87 -4.30 8.85 -21.47
N GLU A 88 -4.09 9.96 -22.16
CA GLU A 88 -3.54 11.17 -21.56
C GLU A 88 -4.64 11.90 -20.78
N GLY A 89 -4.33 12.30 -19.55
CA GLY A 89 -5.17 13.14 -18.70
C GLY A 89 -4.36 14.31 -18.12
N ASP A 90 -5.00 15.10 -17.25
CA ASP A 90 -4.40 16.34 -16.72
C ASP A 90 -3.10 16.11 -15.92
N ASN A 91 -2.97 14.93 -15.31
CA ASN A 91 -1.86 14.56 -14.41
C ASN A 91 -0.92 13.52 -15.03
N GLY A 92 -0.79 13.55 -16.36
CA GLY A 92 -0.07 12.56 -17.15
C GLY A 92 -0.98 11.43 -17.63
N PHE A 93 -0.38 10.29 -18.00
CA PHE A 93 -1.17 9.14 -18.43
C PHE A 93 -2.01 8.57 -17.27
N GLU A 94 -3.20 8.08 -17.60
CA GLU A 94 -4.14 7.50 -16.65
C GLU A 94 -4.77 6.23 -17.22
N TYR A 95 -5.11 5.31 -16.32
CA TYR A 95 -5.88 4.10 -16.63
C TYR A 95 -7.31 4.26 -16.12
N VAL A 96 -8.30 4.09 -17.01
CA VAL A 96 -9.72 4.19 -16.66
C VAL A 96 -10.20 2.88 -16.03
N LEU A 97 -10.48 2.92 -14.73
CA LEU A 97 -10.99 1.78 -13.96
C LEU A 97 -12.49 1.57 -14.18
N ALA A 98 -13.26 2.65 -14.21
CA ALA A 98 -14.69 2.63 -14.48
C ALA A 98 -15.10 3.89 -15.26
N TYR A 99 -15.91 3.73 -16.30
CA TYR A 99 -16.45 4.85 -17.07
C TYR A 99 -17.61 5.51 -16.34
N GLY A 100 -17.84 6.81 -16.57
CA GLY A 100 -18.88 7.59 -15.90
C GLY A 100 -20.29 6.98 -15.97
N THR A 101 -20.62 6.23 -17.02
CA THR A 101 -21.90 5.50 -17.12
C THR A 101 -22.07 4.39 -16.08
N GLU A 102 -20.95 3.89 -15.55
CA GLU A 102 -20.87 2.80 -14.57
C GLU A 102 -20.79 3.35 -13.13
N THR A 103 -20.38 4.62 -12.94
CA THR A 103 -20.11 5.20 -11.62
C THR A 103 -21.33 5.88 -10.98
N GLN A 104 -21.27 6.10 -9.67
CA GLN A 104 -22.27 6.89 -8.95
C GLN A 104 -22.18 8.39 -9.24
N THR A 105 -20.99 8.87 -9.61
CA THR A 105 -20.69 10.30 -9.76
C THR A 105 -20.88 10.78 -11.19
N TYR A 106 -21.22 9.88 -12.13
CA TYR A 106 -21.28 10.14 -13.57
C TYR A 106 -19.96 10.68 -14.16
N LYS A 107 -18.85 10.43 -13.47
CA LYS A 107 -17.49 10.77 -13.89
C LYS A 107 -16.66 9.49 -13.96
N ASP A 108 -15.73 9.45 -14.89
CA ASP A 108 -14.75 8.36 -14.96
C ASP A 108 -13.96 8.28 -13.64
N ILE A 109 -13.70 7.06 -13.18
CA ILE A 109 -12.76 6.79 -12.10
C ILE A 109 -11.48 6.28 -12.75
N VAL A 110 -10.40 7.00 -12.52
CA VAL A 110 -9.10 6.75 -13.15
C VAL A 110 -7.99 6.66 -12.12
N LEU A 111 -6.91 5.97 -12.46
CA LEU A 111 -5.65 5.98 -11.73
C LEU A 111 -4.55 6.58 -12.62
N SER A 112 -3.99 7.72 -12.20
CA SER A 112 -2.97 8.45 -12.97
C SER A 112 -1.54 8.08 -12.57
N GLU A 113 -0.56 8.39 -13.42
CA GLU A 113 0.87 8.24 -13.07
C GLU A 113 1.25 9.06 -11.82
N THR A 114 0.61 10.21 -11.61
CA THR A 114 0.83 11.03 -10.41
C THR A 114 0.34 10.31 -9.15
N ASP A 115 -0.82 9.64 -9.24
CA ASP A 115 -1.35 8.83 -8.14
C ASP A 115 -0.43 7.63 -7.84
N ILE A 116 0.08 6.97 -8.88
CA ILE A 116 1.03 5.85 -8.75
C ILE A 116 2.35 6.33 -8.14
N ALA A 117 2.85 7.50 -8.56
CA ALA A 117 4.06 8.09 -7.97
C ALA A 117 3.87 8.45 -6.49
N ASN A 118 2.68 8.93 -6.10
CA ASN A 118 2.33 9.15 -4.70
C ASN A 118 2.36 7.83 -3.91
N LEU A 119 1.72 6.78 -4.44
CA LEU A 119 1.75 5.44 -3.85
C LEU A 119 3.19 4.91 -3.66
N ILE A 120 4.04 5.04 -4.69
CA ILE A 120 5.43 4.60 -4.65
C ILE A 120 6.21 5.33 -3.55
N ARG A 121 6.02 6.66 -3.39
CA ARG A 121 6.66 7.40 -2.31
C ARG A 121 6.18 6.94 -0.93
N SER A 122 4.86 6.78 -0.76
CA SER A 122 4.29 6.35 0.53
C SER A 122 4.77 4.96 0.94
N LYS A 123 4.74 3.99 0.01
CA LYS A 123 5.21 2.64 0.29
C LYS A 123 6.72 2.61 0.51
N ALA A 124 7.50 3.42 -0.21
CA ALA A 124 8.94 3.51 -0.03
C ALA A 124 9.31 4.04 1.36
N ALA A 125 8.60 5.06 1.85
CA ALA A 125 8.81 5.61 3.19
C ALA A 125 8.55 4.56 4.27
N MET A 126 7.46 3.78 4.14
CA MET A 126 7.16 2.68 5.05
C MET A 126 8.25 1.59 4.98
N TYR A 127 8.62 1.15 3.77
CA TYR A 127 9.65 0.12 3.58
C TYR A 127 10.99 0.51 4.18
N ALA A 128 11.43 1.74 3.91
CA ALA A 128 12.65 2.29 4.47
C ALA A 128 12.58 2.40 5.99
N GLY A 129 11.42 2.79 6.54
CA GLY A 129 11.22 2.95 7.97
C GLY A 129 11.45 1.65 8.73
N TYR A 130 10.75 0.58 8.36
CA TYR A 130 10.93 -0.70 9.05
C TYR A 130 12.27 -1.37 8.72
N ARG A 131 12.85 -1.15 7.52
CA ARG A 131 14.18 -1.67 7.17
C ARG A 131 15.27 -1.04 8.03
N THR A 132 15.22 0.28 8.18
CA THR A 132 16.15 1.05 9.02
C THR A 132 15.99 0.67 10.49
N LEU A 133 14.74 0.51 10.95
CA LEU A 133 14.46 0.06 12.32
C LEU A 133 15.12 -1.30 12.60
N LEU A 134 14.97 -2.28 11.71
CA LEU A 134 15.59 -3.60 11.88
C LEU A 134 17.11 -3.55 11.84
N GLN A 135 17.69 -2.76 10.93
CA GLN A 135 19.14 -2.59 10.85
C GLN A 135 19.73 -1.97 12.12
N SER A 136 19.01 -1.06 12.78
CA SER A 136 19.46 -0.44 14.03
C SER A 136 19.64 -1.44 15.19
N VAL A 137 18.99 -2.60 15.11
CA VAL A 137 19.05 -3.69 16.10
C VAL A 137 19.71 -4.95 15.52
N ASP A 138 20.44 -4.82 14.41
CA ASP A 138 21.13 -5.91 13.70
C ASP A 138 20.21 -7.11 13.38
N LYS A 139 19.00 -6.80 12.90
CA LYS A 139 18.01 -7.79 12.44
C LYS A 139 17.70 -7.62 10.97
N LYS A 140 17.24 -8.71 10.36
CA LYS A 140 16.73 -8.79 8.99
C LYS A 140 15.26 -9.19 9.02
N PHE A 141 14.53 -8.99 7.93
CA PHE A 141 13.12 -9.39 7.82
C PHE A 141 12.87 -10.87 8.12
N ILE A 142 13.79 -11.75 7.71
CA ILE A 142 13.68 -13.20 7.97
C ILE A 142 13.68 -13.54 9.46
N ASN A 143 14.27 -12.67 10.30
CA ASN A 143 14.30 -12.84 11.76
C ASN A 143 12.97 -12.47 12.42
N LEU A 144 12.00 -11.89 11.70
CA LEU A 144 10.69 -11.56 12.24
C LEU A 144 9.85 -12.82 12.39
N GLU A 145 9.44 -13.13 13.61
CA GLU A 145 8.52 -14.24 13.90
C GLU A 145 7.09 -13.93 13.45
N GLN A 146 6.65 -12.68 13.64
CA GLN A 146 5.33 -12.18 13.28
C GLN A 146 5.39 -10.69 12.90
N VAL A 147 4.54 -10.29 11.96
CA VAL A 147 4.31 -8.90 11.54
C VAL A 147 2.85 -8.56 11.80
N ILE A 148 2.61 -7.67 12.75
CA ILE A 148 1.26 -7.20 13.10
C ILE A 148 1.02 -5.87 12.40
N ILE A 149 -0.01 -5.82 11.55
CA ILE A 149 -0.37 -4.64 10.78
C ILE A 149 -1.65 -4.04 11.38
N ALA A 150 -1.56 -2.76 11.75
CA ALA A 150 -2.67 -1.95 12.21
C ALA A 150 -2.83 -0.72 11.29
N GLY A 151 -4.06 -0.26 11.10
CA GLY A 151 -4.38 0.92 10.30
C GLY A 151 -5.68 0.76 9.50
N THR A 152 -6.16 1.86 8.94
CA THR A 152 -7.42 1.95 8.19
C THR A 152 -7.19 1.82 6.69
N PHE A 153 -6.49 0.75 6.27
CA PHE A 153 -6.23 0.46 4.85
C PHE A 153 -7.48 -0.04 4.10
N GLY A 154 -8.54 -0.45 4.82
CA GLY A 154 -9.77 -1.05 4.28
C GLY A 154 -10.24 -2.24 5.12
N ASN A 155 -11.17 -3.02 4.58
CA ASN A 155 -11.70 -4.23 5.25
C ASN A 155 -10.59 -5.28 5.46
N HIS A 156 -9.71 -5.49 4.46
CA HIS A 156 -8.56 -6.38 4.55
C HIS A 156 -7.46 -5.93 3.57
N ILE A 157 -6.17 -6.10 3.92
CA ILE A 157 -5.04 -5.91 3.01
C ILE A 157 -4.69 -7.25 2.37
N ASN A 158 -4.59 -7.30 1.04
CA ASN A 158 -4.04 -8.47 0.37
C ASN A 158 -2.50 -8.46 0.52
N ILE A 159 -1.99 -9.36 1.36
CA ILE A 159 -0.56 -9.47 1.68
C ILE A 159 0.30 -9.73 0.44
N GLU A 160 -0.16 -10.57 -0.50
CA GLU A 160 0.59 -10.87 -1.72
C GLU A 160 0.73 -9.62 -2.59
N ASN A 161 -0.37 -8.91 -2.84
CA ASN A 161 -0.34 -7.66 -3.61
C ASN A 161 0.51 -6.57 -2.91
N ALA A 162 0.48 -6.51 -1.58
CA ALA A 162 1.31 -5.59 -0.82
C ALA A 162 2.82 -5.92 -0.91
N ILE A 163 3.18 -7.21 -0.99
CA ILE A 163 4.55 -7.64 -1.28
C ILE A 163 4.92 -7.33 -2.74
N THR A 164 4.01 -7.58 -3.70
CA THR A 164 4.20 -7.29 -5.13
C THR A 164 4.59 -5.83 -5.40
N ILE A 165 4.00 -4.87 -4.68
CA ILE A 165 4.36 -3.45 -4.82
C ILE A 165 5.55 -3.02 -3.93
N GLY A 166 6.06 -3.92 -3.09
CA GLY A 166 7.12 -3.65 -2.12
C GLY A 166 6.69 -2.76 -0.96
N LEU A 167 5.41 -2.81 -0.56
CA LEU A 167 4.90 -2.17 0.65
C LEU A 167 5.22 -3.01 1.90
N LEU A 168 5.21 -4.34 1.76
CA LEU A 168 5.56 -5.30 2.81
C LEU A 168 6.79 -6.10 2.40
N PRO A 169 7.60 -6.58 3.36
CA PRO A 169 8.75 -7.42 3.05
C PRO A 169 8.31 -8.79 2.54
N ASP A 170 9.10 -9.39 1.66
CA ASP A 170 8.85 -10.73 1.13
C ASP A 170 9.23 -11.81 2.16
N ILE A 171 8.26 -12.12 3.03
CA ILE A 171 8.33 -13.19 4.03
C ILE A 171 7.03 -14.01 4.00
N PRO A 172 7.00 -15.22 4.57
CA PRO A 172 5.81 -16.09 4.51
C PRO A 172 4.54 -15.40 5.00
N LYS A 173 3.47 -15.48 4.18
CA LYS A 173 2.16 -14.85 4.42
C LYS A 173 1.56 -15.17 5.79
N ASN A 174 1.80 -16.38 6.30
CA ASN A 174 1.31 -16.82 7.61
C ASN A 174 1.96 -16.10 8.81
N ARG A 175 3.01 -15.29 8.59
CA ARG A 175 3.59 -14.41 9.61
C ARG A 175 2.86 -13.08 9.75
N PHE A 176 1.96 -12.73 8.84
CA PHE A 176 1.24 -11.46 8.88
C PHE A 176 -0.10 -11.61 9.60
N LEU A 177 -0.37 -10.68 10.52
CA LEU A 177 -1.64 -10.56 11.23
C LEU A 177 -2.18 -9.15 11.08
N PHE A 178 -3.39 -9.01 10.55
CA PHE A 178 -4.07 -7.72 10.47
C PHE A 178 -5.03 -7.55 11.65
N VAL A 179 -4.89 -6.45 12.41
CA VAL A 179 -5.69 -6.18 13.62
C VAL A 179 -6.65 -5.00 13.46
N GLY A 180 -6.73 -4.41 12.26
CA GLY A 180 -7.57 -3.24 12.00
C GLY A 180 -7.09 -1.99 12.73
N ASN A 181 -8.02 -1.21 13.27
CA ASN A 181 -7.69 0.02 14.01
C ASN A 181 -7.23 -0.30 15.45
N GLY A 182 -5.93 -0.59 15.59
CA GLY A 182 -5.31 -0.89 16.89
C GLY A 182 -5.42 0.24 17.92
N SER A 183 -5.45 1.50 17.48
CA SER A 183 -5.61 2.66 18.37
C SER A 183 -6.99 2.67 19.03
N LEU A 184 -8.06 2.54 18.23
CA LEU A 184 -9.44 2.51 18.73
C LEU A 184 -9.69 1.26 19.60
N LEU A 185 -9.16 0.10 19.19
CA LEU A 185 -9.27 -1.13 19.98
C LEU A 185 -8.56 -0.99 21.33
N GLY A 186 -7.34 -0.47 21.36
CA GLY A 186 -6.57 -0.24 22.59
C GLY A 186 -7.24 0.77 23.52
N ALA A 187 -7.80 1.85 22.98
CA ALA A 187 -8.57 2.83 23.75
C ALA A 187 -9.82 2.20 24.38
N ARG A 188 -10.57 1.40 23.60
CA ARG A 188 -11.73 0.65 24.10
C ARG A 188 -11.34 -0.29 25.23
N LEU A 189 -10.29 -1.10 25.06
CA LEU A 189 -9.83 -2.04 26.09
C LEU A 189 -9.41 -1.33 27.38
N SER A 190 -8.67 -0.23 27.26
CA SER A 190 -8.19 0.56 28.40
C SER A 190 -9.33 1.28 29.14
N ALA A 191 -10.42 1.62 28.44
CA ALA A 191 -11.59 2.24 29.07
C ALA A 191 -12.32 1.30 30.05
N PHE A 192 -12.20 -0.02 29.87
CA PHE A 192 -12.85 -1.02 30.73
C PHE A 192 -11.90 -1.71 31.72
N SER A 193 -10.58 -1.46 31.66
CA SER A 193 -9.60 -2.13 32.55
C SER A 193 -8.47 -1.19 32.99
N ARG A 194 -8.36 -1.00 34.30
CA ARG A 194 -7.26 -0.24 34.92
C ARG A 194 -5.93 -0.95 34.79
N ASP A 195 -5.93 -2.28 34.78
CA ASP A 195 -4.72 -3.09 34.61
C ASP A 195 -4.16 -2.90 33.21
N LEU A 196 -5.01 -2.98 32.17
CA LEU A 196 -4.61 -2.73 30.79
C LEU A 196 -4.12 -1.28 30.57
N LEU A 197 -4.77 -0.30 31.21
CA LEU A 197 -4.29 1.09 31.18
C LEU A 197 -2.90 1.22 31.82
N THR A 198 -2.67 0.50 32.92
CA THR A 198 -1.37 0.50 33.63
C THR A 198 -0.29 -0.17 32.78
N ASP A 199 -0.60 -1.29 32.14
CA ASP A 199 0.31 -1.97 31.24
C ASP A 199 0.64 -1.15 30.00
N GLY A 200 -0.35 -0.43 29.43
CA GLY A 200 -0.12 0.53 28.35
C GLY A 200 0.89 1.63 28.73
N ARG A 201 0.83 2.14 29.97
CA ARG A 201 1.83 3.10 30.48
C ARG A 201 3.22 2.48 30.64
N LYS A 202 3.31 1.24 31.12
CA LYS A 202 4.59 0.51 31.21
C LYS A 202 5.21 0.34 29.82
N ILE A 203 4.43 -0.12 28.84
CA ILE A 203 4.88 -0.27 27.45
C ILE A 203 5.43 1.06 26.93
N ALA A 204 4.69 2.16 27.10
CA ALA A 204 5.13 3.49 26.67
C ALA A 204 6.48 3.89 27.29
N SER A 205 6.70 3.56 28.57
CA SER A 205 7.98 3.85 29.27
C SER A 205 9.15 2.97 28.81
N MET A 206 8.89 1.82 28.17
CA MET A 206 9.90 0.88 27.67
C MET A 206 10.26 1.09 26.18
N MET A 207 9.55 1.99 25.50
CA MET A 207 9.76 2.29 24.08
C MET A 207 10.92 3.28 23.90
N THR A 208 11.92 2.87 23.13
CA THR A 208 13.00 3.73 22.66
C THR A 208 12.65 4.23 21.26
N ASN A 209 12.44 5.53 21.12
CA ASN A 209 12.20 6.15 19.80
C ASN A 209 13.52 6.31 19.05
N LEU A 210 13.55 5.84 17.81
CA LEU A 210 14.65 6.02 16.88
C LEU A 210 14.30 7.10 15.86
N GLU A 211 15.13 8.13 15.81
CA GLU A 211 14.94 9.25 14.91
C GLU A 211 15.46 8.88 13.51
N LEU A 212 14.54 8.60 12.58
CA LEU A 212 14.91 8.18 11.22
C LEU A 212 15.50 9.33 10.41
N SER A 213 15.16 10.57 10.72
CA SER A 213 15.68 11.75 10.01
C SER A 213 17.18 11.97 10.23
N GLU A 214 17.73 11.49 11.35
CA GLU A 214 19.16 11.54 11.66
C GLU A 214 19.91 10.27 11.22
N ASN A 215 19.18 9.24 10.77
CA ASN A 215 19.77 7.98 10.34
C ASN A 215 20.16 8.03 8.87
N SER A 216 21.46 8.03 8.58
CA SER A 216 21.99 8.07 7.22
C SER A 216 21.48 6.94 6.32
N LEU A 217 21.18 5.76 6.88
CA LEU A 217 20.69 4.61 6.12
C LEU A 217 19.22 4.77 5.69
N PHE A 218 18.45 5.64 6.36
CA PHE A 218 17.03 5.80 6.02
C PHE A 218 16.84 6.32 4.60
N MET A 219 17.62 7.35 4.21
CA MET A 219 17.52 7.92 2.88
C MET A 219 17.99 6.94 1.80
N ASP A 220 19.03 6.15 2.06
CA ASP A 220 19.50 5.10 1.15
C ASP A 220 18.42 4.02 0.95
N ASN A 221 17.83 3.54 2.05
CA ASN A 221 16.73 2.57 2.00
C ASN A 221 15.49 3.16 1.30
N TYR A 222 15.19 4.45 1.49
CA TYR A 222 14.07 5.13 0.84
C TYR A 222 14.25 5.20 -0.67
N ILE A 223 15.42 5.67 -1.13
CA ILE A 223 15.75 5.75 -2.55
C ILE A 223 15.69 4.36 -3.19
N ALA A 224 16.24 3.34 -2.52
CA ALA A 224 16.18 1.97 -3.00
C ALA A 224 14.75 1.44 -3.13
N ALA A 225 13.82 1.92 -2.28
CA ALA A 225 12.42 1.51 -2.26
C ALA A 225 11.50 2.30 -3.20
N LEU A 226 11.99 3.31 -3.95
CA LEU A 226 11.22 4.12 -4.90
C LEU A 226 10.85 3.40 -6.23
N PHE A 227 10.93 2.08 -6.28
CA PHE A 227 10.62 1.25 -7.46
C PHE A 227 9.66 0.14 -7.08
N LEU A 228 8.94 -0.44 -8.03
CA LEU A 228 8.09 -1.62 -7.79
C LEU A 228 8.85 -2.92 -8.14
N PRO A 229 8.98 -3.89 -7.20
CA PRO A 229 8.78 -3.74 -5.75
C PRO A 229 9.92 -2.97 -5.06
N HIS A 230 11.14 -3.00 -5.61
CA HIS A 230 12.34 -2.40 -5.03
C HIS A 230 13.48 -2.39 -6.06
N THR A 231 14.50 -1.54 -5.89
CA THR A 231 15.69 -1.50 -6.78
C THR A 231 16.43 -2.84 -6.78
N ASN A 232 16.53 -3.47 -5.62
CA ASN A 232 17.10 -4.81 -5.46
C ASN A 232 15.99 -5.87 -5.50
N ILE A 233 15.77 -6.46 -6.67
CA ILE A 233 14.77 -7.52 -6.90
C ILE A 233 15.08 -8.79 -6.06
N GLY A 234 16.35 -9.02 -5.69
CA GLY A 234 16.73 -10.15 -4.86
C GLY A 234 16.11 -10.14 -3.45
N GLU A 235 15.59 -8.99 -2.99
CA GLU A 235 14.83 -8.89 -1.74
C GLU A 235 13.37 -9.35 -1.87
N PHE A 236 12.87 -9.56 -3.10
CA PHE A 236 11.50 -9.93 -3.43
C PHE A 236 11.44 -11.18 -4.34
N PRO A 237 11.99 -12.33 -3.92
CA PRO A 237 12.06 -13.53 -4.74
C PRO A 237 10.70 -14.08 -5.19
N SER A 238 9.61 -13.79 -4.48
CA SER A 238 8.26 -14.22 -4.86
C SER A 238 7.64 -13.38 -5.98
N VAL A 239 8.17 -12.18 -6.25
CA VAL A 239 7.60 -11.24 -7.21
C VAL A 239 8.17 -11.51 -8.59
N THR A 240 7.36 -12.12 -9.45
CA THR A 240 7.68 -12.24 -10.87
C THR A 240 7.31 -10.92 -11.58
N ALA A 241 8.28 -10.03 -11.79
CA ALA A 241 8.07 -8.86 -12.64
C ALA A 241 7.60 -9.32 -14.03
N GLY A 242 6.49 -8.76 -14.53
CA GLY A 242 5.96 -9.07 -15.86
C GLY A 242 6.94 -8.64 -16.94
N GLY A 243 7.79 -9.58 -17.39
CA GLY A 243 8.82 -9.31 -18.40
C GLY A 243 9.95 -10.34 -18.44
N LYS A 244 9.63 -11.59 -18.82
CA LYS A 244 10.49 -12.43 -19.67
C LYS A 244 9.64 -13.03 -20.78
#